data_AF-A0AAW1RGX7-F1
#
_entry.id   AF-A0AAW1RGX7-F1
#
_cell.length_a   1.000
_cell.length_b   1.000
_cell.length_c   1.000
_cell.angle_alpha   90.00
_cell.angle_beta   90.00
_cell.angle_gamma   90.00
#
_symmetry.space_group_name_H-M   'P 1'
#
loop_
_entity.id
_entity.type
_entity.pdbx_description
1 polymer ?
#
loop_
_entity_poly.entity_id
_entity_poly.type
_entity_poly.pdbx_seq_one_letter_code
_entity_poly.pdbx_strand_id
1 'polypeptide(L)'
;MTVADTFRGLYWEIRFLSERRSISWSRKVQLAVLKSVTAFSYEAGRRAALKQPRALARKGTHLTIKTDTPRPVNSNAGSEGSADDRGPVHADITESCVAVIVPVFIKNPKEAALVKKLLLWLSKQDRPAENIILVDDASPIPVKDFLGSNTSSPSAYGGRTQAANPFGWIGFYHNFFGTLNGPRMTSLPDEPNMDGRLLYAPSCNFSMKLAPDTRPLLFDTDFPAASFEDVEFCCRLRAAGIAVRYLPDAVIYHAYDESVMGLARQFWKYGRWEGLAEQKQPGYLELLRKSWAISCQQP
;
A
#
# COMPACT_ATOMS: atom_id res chain seq x y z
N MET A 1 -18.52 -14.22 -1.21
CA MET A 1 -19.05 -13.57 0.01
C MET A 1 -20.48 -13.13 -0.24
N THR A 2 -21.42 -13.61 0.54
CA THR A 2 -22.84 -13.26 0.47
C THR A 2 -23.15 -12.09 1.41
N VAL A 3 -24.35 -11.53 1.28
CA VAL A 3 -24.86 -10.52 2.23
C VAL A 3 -24.93 -11.11 3.65
N ALA A 4 -25.30 -12.39 3.76
CA ALA A 4 -25.34 -13.10 5.03
C ALA A 4 -23.96 -13.22 5.67
N ASP A 5 -22.89 -13.41 4.87
CA ASP A 5 -21.52 -13.43 5.38
C ASP A 5 -21.14 -12.06 5.98
N THR A 6 -21.51 -10.96 5.33
CA THR A 6 -21.28 -9.59 5.84
C THR A 6 -21.97 -9.39 7.19
N PHE A 7 -23.24 -9.79 7.33
CA PHE A 7 -23.97 -9.66 8.60
C PHE A 7 -23.42 -10.57 9.69
N ARG A 8 -23.02 -11.80 9.34
CA ARG A 8 -22.39 -12.73 10.27
C ARG A 8 -21.05 -12.15 10.79
N GLY A 9 -20.24 -11.60 9.90
CA GLY A 9 -18.99 -10.92 10.27
C GLY A 9 -19.24 -9.73 11.20
N LEU A 10 -20.22 -8.88 10.86
CA LEU A 10 -20.61 -7.74 11.70
C LEU A 10 -21.06 -8.18 13.11
N TYR A 11 -21.86 -9.25 13.20
CA TYR A 11 -22.28 -9.81 14.49
C TYR A 11 -21.09 -10.24 15.36
N TRP A 12 -20.15 -10.99 14.80
CA TRP A 12 -18.97 -11.46 15.53
C TRP A 12 -18.08 -10.31 15.99
N GLU A 13 -17.92 -9.28 15.16
CA GLU A 13 -17.14 -8.09 15.50
C GLU A 13 -17.81 -7.28 16.64
N ILE A 14 -19.12 -7.11 16.60
CA ILE A 14 -19.87 -6.44 17.68
C ILE A 14 -19.80 -7.25 18.98
N ARG A 15 -19.89 -8.58 18.89
CA ARG A 15 -19.72 -9.46 20.04
C ARG A 15 -18.30 -9.37 20.61
N PHE A 16 -17.29 -9.42 19.76
CA PHE A 16 -15.89 -9.23 20.15
C PHE A 16 -15.67 -7.88 20.86
N LEU A 17 -16.29 -6.80 20.37
CA LEU A 17 -16.27 -5.50 21.04
C LEU A 17 -16.91 -5.54 22.43
N SER A 18 -18.02 -6.25 22.60
CA SER A 18 -18.72 -6.32 23.89
C SER A 18 -17.86 -6.98 24.98
N GLU A 19 -17.06 -7.98 24.60
CA GLU A 19 -16.18 -8.76 25.48
C GLU A 19 -14.90 -7.99 25.90
N ARG A 20 -14.50 -6.92 25.20
CA ARG A 20 -13.28 -6.13 25.49
C ARG A 20 -13.44 -5.23 26.71
N ARG A 21 -12.86 -5.61 27.86
CA ARG A 21 -12.93 -4.81 29.11
C ARG A 21 -12.15 -3.48 29.07
N SER A 22 -11.12 -3.38 28.23
CA SER A 22 -10.26 -2.18 28.10
C SER A 22 -10.90 -1.00 27.37
N ILE A 23 -12.10 -1.19 26.80
CA ILE A 23 -12.79 -0.17 26.00
C ILE A 23 -14.03 0.27 26.78
N SER A 24 -14.22 1.58 26.94
CA SER A 24 -15.42 2.12 27.57
C SER A 24 -16.68 1.77 26.77
N TRP A 25 -17.82 1.69 27.45
CA TRP A 25 -19.09 1.38 26.80
C TRP A 25 -19.43 2.35 25.65
N SER A 26 -19.21 3.66 25.86
CA SER A 26 -19.44 4.66 24.81
C SER A 26 -18.57 4.43 23.57
N ARG A 27 -17.30 4.05 23.74
CA ARG A 27 -16.39 3.71 22.63
C ARG A 27 -16.82 2.43 21.91
N LYS A 28 -17.32 1.42 22.62
CA LYS A 28 -17.87 0.21 21.99
C LYS A 28 -19.06 0.53 21.09
N VAL A 29 -19.99 1.38 21.55
CA VAL A 29 -21.14 1.84 20.75
C VAL A 29 -20.66 2.58 19.51
N GLN A 30 -19.71 3.52 19.65
CA GLN A 30 -19.11 4.22 18.51
C GLN A 30 -18.50 3.26 17.49
N LEU A 31 -17.68 2.30 17.93
CA LEU A 31 -17.07 1.31 17.05
C LEU A 31 -18.11 0.43 16.35
N ALA A 32 -19.14 -0.01 17.05
CA ALA A 32 -20.22 -0.81 16.46
C ALA A 32 -20.99 -0.04 15.36
N VAL A 33 -21.27 1.25 15.58
CA VAL A 33 -21.91 2.13 14.59
C VAL A 33 -21.02 2.30 13.37
N LEU A 34 -19.74 2.67 13.55
CA LEU A 34 -18.80 2.86 12.45
C LEU A 34 -18.55 1.55 11.67
N LYS A 35 -18.46 0.41 12.36
CA LYS A 35 -18.33 -0.90 11.71
C LYS A 35 -19.57 -1.26 10.88
N SER A 36 -20.76 -0.92 11.36
CA SER A 36 -21.99 -1.08 10.59
C SER A 36 -21.97 -0.20 9.34
N VAL A 37 -21.64 1.10 9.48
CA VAL A 37 -21.55 2.04 8.36
C VAL A 37 -20.59 1.54 7.28
N THR A 38 -19.41 1.07 7.67
CA THR A 38 -18.41 0.56 6.73
C THR A 38 -18.85 -0.73 6.06
N ALA A 39 -19.44 -1.68 6.79
CA ALA A 39 -19.95 -2.93 6.22
C ALA A 39 -21.07 -2.69 5.18
N PHE A 40 -22.04 -1.83 5.48
CA PHE A 40 -23.10 -1.48 4.55
C PHE A 40 -22.58 -0.71 3.33
N SER A 41 -21.69 0.26 3.54
CA SER A 41 -21.10 1.04 2.45
C SER A 41 -20.30 0.17 1.50
N TYR A 42 -19.50 -0.74 2.07
CA TYR A 42 -18.75 -1.74 1.34
C TYR A 42 -19.65 -2.62 0.46
N GLU A 43 -20.68 -3.21 1.06
CA GLU A 43 -21.62 -4.07 0.34
C GLU A 43 -22.35 -3.31 -0.78
N ALA A 44 -22.72 -2.04 -0.54
CA ALA A 44 -23.34 -1.19 -1.54
C ALA A 44 -22.39 -0.92 -2.73
N GLY A 45 -21.11 -0.65 -2.46
CA GLY A 45 -20.08 -0.47 -3.49
C GLY A 45 -19.90 -1.73 -4.34
N ARG A 46 -19.85 -2.89 -3.68
CA ARG A 46 -19.72 -4.19 -4.32
C ARG A 46 -20.89 -4.52 -5.25
N ARG A 47 -22.12 -4.29 -4.80
CA ARG A 47 -23.31 -4.46 -5.64
C ARG A 47 -23.34 -3.49 -6.81
N ALA A 48 -22.85 -2.26 -6.63
CA ALA A 48 -22.76 -1.29 -7.71
C ALA A 48 -21.78 -1.75 -8.80
N ALA A 49 -20.65 -2.37 -8.43
CA ALA A 49 -19.68 -2.91 -9.37
C ALA A 49 -20.28 -4.05 -10.23
N LEU A 50 -21.05 -4.96 -9.63
CA LEU A 50 -21.71 -6.06 -10.34
C LEU A 50 -22.71 -5.58 -11.41
N LYS A 51 -23.27 -4.38 -11.26
CA LYS A 51 -24.19 -3.78 -12.25
C LYS A 51 -23.48 -3.14 -13.44
N GLN A 52 -22.16 -2.94 -13.38
CA GLN A 52 -21.37 -2.27 -14.43
C GLN A 52 -20.25 -3.14 -15.02
N PRO A 53 -20.51 -4.39 -15.44
CA PRO A 53 -19.45 -5.32 -15.86
C PRO A 53 -18.67 -4.86 -17.10
N ARG A 54 -19.23 -3.97 -17.93
CA ARG A 54 -18.63 -3.56 -19.22
C ARG A 54 -17.90 -2.21 -19.21
N ALA A 55 -18.15 -1.33 -18.24
CA ALA A 55 -17.51 0.00 -18.20
C ALA A 55 -16.09 -0.02 -17.62
N LEU A 56 -15.76 -1.10 -16.92
CA LEU A 56 -14.48 -1.32 -16.23
C LEU A 56 -13.37 -1.86 -17.15
N ALA A 57 -13.72 -2.47 -18.29
CA ALA A 57 -12.78 -3.20 -19.14
C ALA A 57 -12.27 -2.42 -20.37
N ARG A 58 -12.64 -1.14 -20.56
CA ARG A 58 -12.52 -0.50 -21.90
C ARG A 58 -12.01 0.94 -21.98
N LYS A 59 -11.38 1.50 -20.95
CA LYS A 59 -10.62 2.77 -21.09
C LYS A 59 -9.12 2.56 -20.90
N GLY A 60 -8.56 1.61 -21.65
CA GLY A 60 -7.13 1.64 -21.96
C GLY A 60 -6.87 2.80 -22.92
N THR A 61 -6.61 3.99 -22.41
CA THR A 61 -5.91 5.01 -23.19
C THR A 61 -4.53 4.44 -23.51
N HIS A 62 -4.28 4.14 -24.78
CA HIS A 62 -2.94 3.83 -25.27
C HIS A 62 -2.02 5.02 -24.99
N LEU A 63 -1.35 5.02 -23.83
CA LEU A 63 -0.20 5.87 -23.60
C LEU A 63 0.95 5.26 -24.40
N THR A 64 1.20 5.80 -25.60
CA THR A 64 2.38 5.45 -26.38
C THR A 64 3.60 6.01 -25.64
N ILE A 65 4.23 5.19 -24.81
CA ILE A 65 5.55 5.49 -24.27
C ILE A 65 6.51 5.44 -25.46
N LYS A 66 6.95 6.61 -25.94
CA LYS A 66 8.10 6.69 -26.84
C LYS A 66 9.32 6.22 -26.06
N THR A 67 9.73 4.98 -26.27
CA THR A 67 11.05 4.53 -25.84
C THR A 67 12.06 5.12 -26.81
N ASP A 68 12.78 6.15 -26.39
CA ASP A 68 13.96 6.59 -27.12
C ASP A 68 14.96 5.43 -27.11
N THR A 69 15.29 4.94 -28.31
CA THR A 69 16.28 3.88 -28.51
C THR A 69 17.61 4.33 -27.90
N PRO A 70 18.28 3.52 -27.06
CA PRO A 70 19.60 3.88 -26.53
C PRO A 70 20.57 4.11 -27.69
N ARG A 71 21.26 5.25 -27.69
CA ARG A 71 22.38 5.47 -28.61
C ARG A 71 23.45 4.41 -28.33
N PRO A 72 24.02 3.78 -29.38
CA PRO A 72 25.12 2.84 -29.20
C PRO A 72 26.31 3.56 -28.55
N VAL A 73 26.76 3.04 -27.42
CA VAL A 73 27.99 3.48 -26.76
C VAL A 73 29.17 2.83 -27.50
N ASN A 74 29.93 3.64 -28.23
CA ASN A 74 31.21 3.22 -28.78
C ASN A 74 32.19 2.94 -27.64
N SER A 75 32.57 1.68 -27.45
CA SER A 75 33.65 1.27 -26.54
C SER A 75 34.87 0.85 -27.36
N ASN A 76 35.70 1.83 -27.70
CA ASN A 76 37.11 1.61 -28.03
C ASN A 76 37.93 2.19 -26.88
N ALA A 77 38.47 1.35 -26.01
CA ALA A 77 39.58 1.71 -25.13
C ALA A 77 40.31 0.46 -24.60
N GLY A 78 41.48 0.23 -25.17
CA GLY A 78 42.73 -0.14 -24.50
C GLY A 78 42.72 -1.20 -23.40
N SER A 79 43.22 -2.38 -23.77
CA SER A 79 43.84 -3.33 -22.86
C SER A 79 45.20 -2.82 -22.38
N GLU A 80 45.43 -2.77 -21.07
CA GLU A 80 46.76 -2.95 -20.48
C GLU A 80 46.61 -3.44 -19.03
N GLY A 81 47.36 -4.49 -18.69
CA GLY A 81 47.17 -5.32 -17.51
C GLY A 81 47.88 -4.83 -16.25
N SER A 82 47.40 -5.32 -15.12
CA SER A 82 48.21 -5.49 -13.91
C SER A 82 47.48 -6.48 -13.00
N ALA A 83 48.14 -7.60 -12.68
CA ALA A 83 47.67 -8.58 -11.72
C ALA A 83 47.97 -8.05 -10.31
N ASP A 84 46.94 -7.57 -9.63
CA ASP A 84 47.03 -7.15 -8.22
C ASP A 84 46.28 -8.18 -7.35
N ASP A 85 47.08 -8.91 -6.58
CA ASP A 85 46.73 -9.95 -5.61
C ASP A 85 46.20 -9.30 -4.33
N ARG A 86 44.98 -8.76 -4.40
CA ARG A 86 44.24 -8.35 -3.20
C ARG A 86 43.20 -9.41 -2.91
N GLY A 87 43.37 -10.09 -1.77
CA GLY A 87 42.41 -11.02 -1.18
C GLY A 87 41.00 -10.43 -1.06
N PRO A 88 39.99 -11.24 -0.68
CA PRO A 88 38.58 -10.91 -0.83
C PRO A 88 38.28 -9.54 -0.23
N VAL A 89 38.15 -8.57 -1.12
CA VAL A 89 37.65 -7.24 -0.79
C VAL A 89 36.26 -7.49 -0.25
N HIS A 90 36.08 -7.29 1.06
CA HIS A 90 34.78 -7.10 1.64
C HIS A 90 34.09 -6.07 0.76
N ALA A 91 33.10 -6.50 -0.02
CA ALA A 91 32.32 -5.59 -0.84
C ALA A 91 31.72 -4.58 0.12
N ASP A 92 32.30 -3.38 0.16
CA ASP A 92 31.73 -2.23 0.82
C ASP A 92 30.29 -2.16 0.38
N ILE A 93 29.39 -2.22 1.35
CA ILE A 93 27.97 -2.02 1.13
C ILE A 93 27.85 -0.57 0.70
N THR A 94 27.95 -0.34 -0.61
CA THR A 94 27.79 0.97 -1.21
C THR A 94 26.42 1.51 -0.79
N GLU A 95 26.43 2.73 -0.28
CA GLU A 95 25.27 3.40 0.31
C GLU A 95 24.06 3.26 -0.61
N SER A 96 23.05 2.50 -0.15
CA SER A 96 21.82 2.35 -0.92
C SER A 96 21.07 3.69 -0.94
N CYS A 97 21.00 4.35 -2.09
CA CYS A 97 20.15 5.53 -2.27
C CYS A 97 18.69 5.19 -1.97
N VAL A 98 18.01 6.07 -1.23
CA VAL A 98 16.59 6.06 -0.92
C VAL A 98 15.88 7.10 -1.80
N ALA A 99 14.93 6.62 -2.59
CA ALA A 99 13.96 7.47 -3.26
C ALA A 99 12.60 7.36 -2.57
N VAL A 100 11.99 8.50 -2.22
CA VAL A 100 10.62 8.58 -1.72
C VAL A 100 9.73 9.08 -2.85
N ILE A 101 8.79 8.24 -3.28
CA ILE A 101 7.83 8.59 -4.32
C ILE A 101 6.54 9.06 -3.64
N VAL A 102 6.12 10.29 -3.94
CA VAL A 102 4.90 10.89 -3.39
C VAL A 102 3.95 11.20 -4.55
N PRO A 103 2.99 10.31 -4.85
CA PRO A 103 1.93 10.66 -5.78
C PRO A 103 1.06 11.76 -5.18
N VAL A 104 0.82 12.83 -5.93
CA VAL A 104 0.01 13.98 -5.48
C VAL A 104 -1.11 14.25 -6.47
N PHE A 105 -2.30 14.53 -5.93
CA PHE A 105 -3.42 15.10 -6.68
C PHE A 105 -4.04 16.21 -5.84
N ILE A 106 -3.61 17.45 -6.08
CA ILE A 106 -3.91 18.64 -5.27
C ILE A 106 -5.09 19.40 -5.88
N LYS A 107 -6.27 19.28 -5.27
CA LYS A 107 -7.51 19.93 -5.72
C LYS A 107 -7.71 21.31 -5.13
N ASN A 108 -7.13 21.57 -3.95
CA ASN A 108 -7.42 22.77 -3.17
C ASN A 108 -6.22 23.16 -2.26
N PRO A 109 -6.19 24.39 -1.72
CA PRO A 109 -5.08 24.86 -0.89
C PRO A 109 -4.84 24.05 0.39
N LYS A 110 -5.88 23.42 0.95
CA LYS A 110 -5.74 22.56 2.13
C LYS A 110 -4.91 21.32 1.80
N GLU A 111 -5.13 20.70 0.64
CA GLU A 111 -4.33 19.57 0.17
C GLU A 111 -2.88 20.00 -0.14
N ALA A 112 -2.66 21.19 -0.71
CA ALA A 112 -1.32 21.73 -0.90
C ALA A 112 -0.57 21.92 0.44
N ALA A 113 -1.27 22.36 1.49
CA ALA A 113 -0.71 22.48 2.82
C ALA A 113 -0.32 21.11 3.42
N LEU A 114 -1.09 20.05 3.13
CA LEU A 114 -0.73 18.69 3.54
C LEU A 114 0.54 18.20 2.85
N VAL A 115 0.69 18.45 1.54
CA VAL A 115 1.92 18.11 0.80
C VAL A 115 3.12 18.88 1.35
N LYS A 116 2.98 20.19 1.61
CA LYS A 116 4.05 20.99 2.25
C LYS A 116 4.44 20.44 3.62
N LYS A 117 3.45 20.04 4.41
CA LYS A 117 3.68 19.41 5.71
C LYS A 117 4.45 18.09 5.54
N LEU A 118 4.03 17.22 4.61
CA LEU A 118 4.73 15.97 4.31
C LEU A 118 6.19 16.20 3.93
N LEU A 119 6.46 17.14 3.00
CA LEU A 119 7.83 17.49 2.60
C LEU A 119 8.67 17.99 3.77
N LEU A 120 8.09 18.80 4.66
CA LEU A 120 8.74 19.25 5.89
C LEU A 120 9.05 18.09 6.85
N TRP A 121 8.21 17.05 6.91
CA TRP A 121 8.50 15.85 7.70
C TRP A 121 9.60 14.99 7.08
N LEU A 122 9.61 14.85 5.75
CA LEU A 122 10.65 14.13 5.02
C LEU A 122 12.02 14.80 5.15
N SER A 123 12.06 16.14 5.18
CA SER A 123 13.31 16.89 5.38
C SER A 123 13.88 16.78 6.80
N LYS A 124 13.13 16.21 7.75
CA LYS A 124 13.50 16.06 9.16
C LYS A 124 13.84 14.61 9.53
N GLN A 125 13.89 13.70 8.55
CA GLN A 125 14.27 12.32 8.81
C GLN A 125 15.77 12.24 9.15
N ASP A 126 16.12 11.41 10.13
CA ASP A 126 17.52 11.16 10.51
C ASP A 126 18.35 10.60 9.34
N ARG A 127 17.68 9.84 8.45
CA ARG A 127 18.17 9.47 7.13
C ARG A 127 17.34 10.21 6.07
N PRO A 128 17.83 11.33 5.51
CA PRO A 128 17.11 12.02 4.45
C PRO A 128 17.05 11.14 3.21
N ALA A 129 15.94 11.24 2.47
CA ALA A 129 15.87 10.66 1.14
C ALA A 129 16.74 11.48 0.19
N GLU A 130 17.58 10.80 -0.57
CA GLU A 130 18.44 11.39 -1.59
C GLU A 130 17.60 11.94 -2.74
N ASN A 131 16.46 11.28 -3.01
CA ASN A 131 15.50 11.72 -4.02
C ASN A 131 14.08 11.73 -3.42
N ILE A 132 13.40 12.88 -3.49
CA ILE A 132 11.96 12.96 -3.24
C ILE A 132 11.30 13.23 -4.59
N ILE A 133 10.64 12.21 -5.13
CA ILE A 133 10.00 12.25 -6.45
C ILE A 133 8.51 12.53 -6.23
N LEU A 134 8.08 13.74 -6.52
CA LEU A 134 6.67 14.07 -6.54
C LEU A 134 6.09 13.68 -7.90
N VAL A 135 5.15 12.75 -7.92
CA VAL A 135 4.47 12.31 -9.16
C VAL A 135 3.10 12.97 -9.18
N ASP A 136 2.92 13.96 -10.05
CA ASP A 136 1.66 14.67 -10.16
C ASP A 136 0.65 13.90 -11.03
N ASP A 137 -0.45 13.45 -10.42
CA ASP A 137 -1.55 12.75 -11.10
C ASP A 137 -2.55 13.76 -11.69
N ALA A 138 -2.04 14.60 -12.59
CA ALA A 138 -2.78 15.66 -13.26
C ALA A 138 -3.43 16.66 -12.29
N SER A 139 -2.72 17.09 -11.24
CA SER A 139 -3.21 18.20 -10.42
C SER A 139 -3.42 19.43 -11.31
N PRO A 140 -4.41 20.28 -10.97
CA PRO A 140 -4.49 21.62 -11.55
C PRO A 140 -3.28 22.54 -11.22
N ILE A 141 -2.22 22.01 -10.57
CA ILE A 141 -1.03 22.73 -10.12
C ILE A 141 0.22 21.92 -10.52
N PRO A 142 1.24 22.48 -11.22
CA PRO A 142 2.32 21.70 -11.82
C PRO A 142 3.38 21.18 -10.84
N VAL A 143 3.97 20.01 -11.14
CA VAL A 143 5.12 19.42 -10.41
C VAL A 143 6.14 18.80 -11.39
N LYS A 144 7.45 18.76 -11.05
CA LYS A 144 8.57 18.29 -11.91
C LYS A 144 9.59 17.39 -11.16
N ASP A 145 10.53 16.80 -11.91
CA ASP A 145 10.85 15.36 -12.10
C ASP A 145 12.08 14.69 -11.39
N PHE A 146 12.21 13.35 -11.59
CA PHE A 146 13.40 12.47 -11.90
C PHE A 146 14.01 11.39 -10.94
N LEU A 147 14.71 10.40 -11.56
CA LEU A 147 15.03 8.97 -11.23
C LEU A 147 16.52 8.65 -10.86
N GLY A 148 16.81 7.43 -10.35
CA GLY A 148 18.12 6.71 -10.44
C GLY A 148 18.25 5.42 -9.59
N SER A 149 18.96 4.37 -10.05
CA SER A 149 18.97 2.98 -9.49
C SER A 149 20.35 2.43 -9.08
N ASN A 150 20.41 1.45 -8.14
CA ASN A 150 21.56 0.56 -7.92
C ASN A 150 21.22 -0.77 -7.18
N THR A 151 22.17 -1.73 -7.15
CA THR A 151 21.93 -3.19 -7.16
C THR A 151 21.77 -3.89 -5.80
N SER A 152 20.78 -4.79 -5.69
CA SER A 152 20.61 -5.82 -4.64
C SER A 152 19.31 -6.59 -4.89
N SER A 153 19.19 -7.86 -4.48
CA SER A 153 17.97 -8.66 -4.65
C SER A 153 16.71 -7.91 -4.16
N PRO A 154 15.61 -7.93 -4.94
CA PRO A 154 14.44 -7.12 -4.64
C PRO A 154 13.76 -7.67 -3.39
N SER A 155 13.43 -6.76 -2.48
CA SER A 155 12.72 -7.06 -1.24
C SER A 155 11.67 -5.99 -1.02
N ALA A 156 10.49 -6.40 -0.56
CA ALA A 156 9.38 -5.51 -0.30
C ALA A 156 9.05 -5.53 1.19
N TYR A 157 8.74 -4.37 1.75
CA TYR A 157 8.43 -4.20 3.17
C TYR A 157 7.21 -3.32 3.34
N GLY A 158 6.42 -3.62 4.38
CA GLY A 158 5.40 -2.72 4.88
C GLY A 158 5.34 -2.73 6.38
N GLY A 159 4.74 -1.70 6.95
CA GLY A 159 4.74 -1.49 8.39
C GLY A 159 3.37 -1.27 9.01
N ARG A 160 3.35 -0.51 10.11
CA ARG A 160 2.12 -0.08 10.79
C ARG A 160 1.70 1.32 10.35
N THR A 161 0.48 1.44 9.87
CA THR A 161 -0.19 2.71 9.66
C THR A 161 -1.07 3.01 10.87
N GLN A 162 -0.80 4.13 11.54
CA GLN A 162 -1.56 4.63 12.66
C GLN A 162 -2.31 5.91 12.26
N ALA A 163 -3.44 6.18 12.88
CA ALA A 163 -4.12 7.46 12.75
C ALA A 163 -3.28 8.60 13.34
N ALA A 164 -3.13 9.69 12.60
CA ALA A 164 -2.51 10.91 13.09
C ALA A 164 -3.32 11.56 14.24
N ASN A 165 -4.64 11.32 14.27
CA ASN A 165 -5.52 11.68 15.38
C ASN A 165 -6.15 10.42 15.98
N PRO A 166 -5.44 9.69 16.87
CA PRO A 166 -5.93 8.43 17.42
C PRO A 166 -7.08 8.62 18.44
N PHE A 167 -7.32 9.85 18.91
CA PHE A 167 -8.36 10.16 19.88
C PHE A 167 -9.71 10.47 19.22
N GLY A 168 -9.68 10.91 17.96
CA GLY A 168 -10.87 11.00 17.11
C GLY A 168 -11.50 9.62 16.94
N TRP A 169 -12.83 9.57 16.88
CA TRP A 169 -13.57 8.31 16.68
C TRP A 169 -13.22 7.57 15.38
N ILE A 170 -12.94 8.27 14.27
CA ILE A 170 -12.54 7.66 13.00
C ILE A 170 -11.10 7.17 13.08
N GLY A 171 -10.17 7.99 13.58
CA GLY A 171 -8.80 7.55 13.80
C GLY A 171 -8.69 6.37 14.76
N PHE A 172 -9.46 6.39 15.85
CA PHE A 172 -9.57 5.26 16.78
C PHE A 172 -10.13 4.01 16.10
N TYR A 173 -11.18 4.15 15.28
CA TYR A 173 -11.74 3.06 14.47
C TYR A 173 -10.69 2.42 13.56
N HIS A 174 -9.93 3.23 12.82
CA HIS A 174 -8.87 2.75 11.93
C HIS A 174 -7.76 2.02 12.70
N ASN A 175 -7.31 2.57 13.83
CA ASN A 175 -6.31 1.93 14.68
C ASN A 175 -6.81 0.62 15.30
N PHE A 176 -8.08 0.59 15.70
CA PHE A 176 -8.69 -0.58 16.34
C PHE A 176 -8.81 -1.74 15.36
N PHE A 177 -9.41 -1.51 14.19
CA PHE A 177 -9.64 -2.54 13.18
C PHE A 177 -8.48 -2.73 12.19
N GLY A 178 -7.45 -1.88 12.25
CA GLY A 178 -6.28 -1.98 11.38
C GLY A 178 -6.59 -1.79 9.90
N THR A 179 -7.57 -0.96 9.55
CA THR A 179 -8.15 -0.97 8.18
C THR A 179 -7.25 -0.34 7.11
N LEU A 180 -6.09 0.21 7.50
CA LEU A 180 -5.03 0.66 6.60
C LEU A 180 -3.71 -0.04 6.93
N ASN A 181 -3.78 -1.24 7.51
CA ASN A 181 -2.64 -2.12 7.68
C ASN A 181 -2.81 -3.32 6.74
N GLY A 182 -1.70 -3.74 6.13
CA GLY A 182 -1.63 -5.03 5.48
C GLY A 182 -1.98 -6.16 6.44
N PRO A 183 -2.89 -7.08 6.09
CA PRO A 183 -3.15 -8.21 6.97
C PRO A 183 -1.97 -9.19 6.90
N ARG A 184 -1.62 -9.80 8.04
CA ARG A 184 -0.57 -10.82 8.10
C ARG A 184 -1.10 -12.14 7.58
N MET A 185 -0.28 -12.82 6.79
CA MET A 185 -0.57 -14.19 6.40
C MET A 185 -0.26 -15.13 7.56
N THR A 186 -1.10 -16.14 7.77
CA THR A 186 -0.67 -17.31 8.55
C THR A 186 0.20 -18.20 7.69
N SER A 187 1.12 -18.91 8.31
CA SER A 187 1.71 -20.13 7.78
C SER A 187 0.60 -21.01 7.17
N LEU A 188 0.66 -21.19 5.85
CA LEU A 188 -0.14 -22.22 5.18
C LEU A 188 0.54 -23.57 5.49
N PRO A 189 -0.20 -24.69 5.56
CA PRO A 189 0.38 -26.01 5.80
C PRO A 189 1.52 -26.35 4.83
N ASP A 190 1.40 -25.87 3.58
CA ASP A 190 2.37 -26.11 2.50
C ASP A 190 3.45 -25.01 2.41
N GLU A 191 3.37 -23.94 3.20
CA GLU A 191 4.35 -22.85 3.28
C GLU A 191 4.65 -22.44 4.73
N PRO A 192 5.39 -23.27 5.49
CA PRO A 192 5.64 -23.07 6.93
C PRO A 192 6.50 -21.84 7.27
N ASN A 193 7.05 -21.12 6.26
CA ASN A 193 7.93 -19.95 6.45
C ASN A 193 7.26 -18.60 6.09
N MET A 194 5.92 -18.52 6.17
CA MET A 194 5.14 -17.32 5.89
C MET A 194 4.93 -16.40 7.11
N ASP A 195 5.33 -16.85 8.31
CA ASP A 195 5.21 -16.05 9.53
C ASP A 195 5.99 -14.72 9.39
N GLY A 196 5.30 -13.61 9.64
CA GLY A 196 5.85 -12.25 9.48
C GLY A 196 5.74 -11.65 8.07
N ARG A 197 5.04 -12.30 7.14
CA ARG A 197 4.71 -11.72 5.82
C ARG A 197 3.36 -11.03 5.83
N LEU A 198 3.27 -9.95 5.07
CA LEU A 198 2.02 -9.27 4.76
C LEU A 198 1.41 -9.87 3.49
N LEU A 199 0.09 -9.95 3.45
CA LEU A 199 -0.63 -10.20 2.20
C LEU A 199 -0.35 -9.07 1.22
N TYR A 200 -0.54 -7.83 1.67
CA TYR A 200 -0.20 -6.62 0.95
C TYR A 200 0.27 -5.56 1.94
N ALA A 201 0.93 -4.52 1.46
CA ALA A 201 1.22 -3.34 2.26
C ALA A 201 0.55 -2.14 1.61
N PRO A 202 -0.07 -1.24 2.38
CA PRO A 202 -0.66 -0.03 1.83
C PRO A 202 0.44 0.82 1.20
N SER A 203 0.16 1.47 0.07
CA SER A 203 1.15 2.30 -0.64
C SER A 203 1.80 3.37 0.24
N CYS A 204 1.05 3.93 1.20
CA CYS A 204 1.55 4.91 2.15
C CYS A 204 2.56 4.37 3.19
N ASN A 205 2.68 3.05 3.34
CA ASN A 205 3.66 2.39 4.21
C ASN A 205 4.23 1.16 3.51
N PHE A 206 4.76 1.40 2.32
CA PHE A 206 5.39 0.42 1.47
C PHE A 206 6.79 0.90 1.08
N SER A 207 7.76 0.01 1.11
CA SER A 207 9.09 0.25 0.56
C SER A 207 9.53 -0.98 -0.22
N MET A 208 10.27 -0.75 -1.29
CA MET A 208 10.83 -1.82 -2.11
C MET A 208 12.26 -1.49 -2.47
N LYS A 209 13.14 -2.47 -2.31
CA LYS A 209 14.47 -2.42 -2.87
C LYS A 209 14.39 -2.78 -4.35
N LEU A 210 14.85 -1.89 -5.21
CA LEU A 210 14.94 -2.15 -6.64
C LEU A 210 16.25 -2.88 -6.93
N ALA A 211 16.18 -4.05 -7.56
CA ALA A 211 17.35 -4.63 -8.21
C ALA A 211 17.46 -4.07 -9.64
N PRO A 212 18.66 -3.99 -10.23
CA PRO A 212 18.86 -3.40 -11.55
C PRO A 212 18.21 -4.24 -12.64
N ASP A 213 18.19 -5.55 -12.43
CA ASP A 213 17.62 -6.54 -13.33
C ASP A 213 16.15 -6.84 -13.02
N THR A 214 15.55 -6.15 -12.02
CA THR A 214 14.10 -6.26 -11.80
C THR A 214 13.43 -5.57 -12.98
N ARG A 215 12.90 -6.36 -13.92
CA ARG A 215 11.94 -5.85 -14.90
C ARG A 215 10.89 -5.06 -14.09
N PRO A 216 10.61 -3.79 -14.44
CA PRO A 216 9.84 -2.93 -13.57
C PRO A 216 8.44 -3.55 -13.41
N LEU A 217 8.17 -4.12 -12.24
CA LEU A 217 6.80 -4.30 -11.79
C LEU A 217 6.30 -2.88 -11.56
N LEU A 218 5.39 -2.44 -12.42
CA LEU A 218 4.70 -1.17 -12.30
C LEU A 218 3.34 -1.40 -11.64
N PHE A 219 2.75 -0.37 -11.05
CA PHE A 219 1.34 -0.40 -10.65
C PHE A 219 0.44 -0.60 -11.87
N ASP A 220 -0.65 -1.34 -11.69
CA ASP A 220 -1.63 -1.55 -12.74
C ASP A 220 -2.52 -0.31 -12.87
N THR A 221 -2.50 0.32 -14.04
CA THR A 221 -3.23 1.56 -14.32
C THR A 221 -4.73 1.36 -14.55
N ASP A 222 -5.21 0.12 -14.58
CA ASP A 222 -6.64 -0.17 -14.72
C ASP A 222 -7.42 0.13 -13.44
N PHE A 223 -6.75 0.37 -12.30
CA PHE A 223 -7.38 0.86 -11.07
C PHE A 223 -7.59 2.38 -11.17
N PRO A 224 -8.84 2.86 -11.33
CA PRO A 224 -9.11 4.28 -11.63
C PRO A 224 -9.19 5.16 -10.38
N ALA A 225 -8.92 4.58 -9.21
CA ALA A 225 -8.95 5.25 -7.92
C ALA A 225 -7.90 4.61 -7.01
N ALA A 226 -7.38 5.40 -6.06
CA ALA A 226 -6.52 4.92 -4.99
C ALA A 226 -7.27 3.94 -4.07
N SER A 227 -7.34 2.69 -4.50
CA SER A 227 -7.70 1.49 -3.76
C SER A 227 -7.38 0.25 -4.58
N PHE A 228 -6.79 -0.75 -3.92
CA PHE A 228 -6.49 -2.08 -4.46
C PHE A 228 -5.37 -2.14 -5.51
N GLU A 229 -4.84 -1.03 -6.01
CA GLU A 229 -3.63 -1.03 -6.84
C GLU A 229 -2.42 -1.57 -6.07
N ASP A 230 -2.33 -1.26 -4.79
CA ASP A 230 -1.30 -1.75 -3.86
C ASP A 230 -1.48 -3.23 -3.52
N VAL A 231 -2.72 -3.66 -3.32
CA VAL A 231 -3.08 -5.07 -3.14
C VAL A 231 -2.68 -5.90 -4.35
N GLU A 232 -3.08 -5.46 -5.56
CA GLU A 232 -2.78 -6.13 -6.82
C GLU A 232 -1.27 -6.18 -7.06
N PHE A 233 -0.58 -5.06 -6.84
CA PHE A 233 0.87 -4.96 -6.97
C PHE A 233 1.58 -5.97 -6.05
N CYS A 234 1.18 -6.04 -4.78
CA CYS A 234 1.71 -7.01 -3.83
C CYS A 234 1.42 -8.46 -4.25
N CYS A 235 0.27 -8.74 -4.86
CA CYS A 235 -0.02 -10.06 -5.42
C CYS A 235 0.96 -10.44 -6.54
N ARG A 236 1.27 -9.53 -7.46
CA ARG A 236 2.27 -9.77 -8.50
C ARG A 236 3.68 -9.93 -7.94
N LEU A 237 4.05 -9.15 -6.93
CA LEU A 237 5.32 -9.34 -6.23
C LEU A 237 5.45 -10.76 -5.68
N ARG A 238 4.42 -11.25 -4.99
CA ARG A 238 4.41 -12.63 -4.44
C ARG A 238 4.48 -13.67 -5.55
N ALA A 239 3.73 -13.50 -6.64
CA ALA A 239 3.79 -14.39 -7.80
C ALA A 239 5.18 -14.41 -8.46
N ALA A 240 5.93 -13.31 -8.36
CA ALA A 240 7.33 -13.20 -8.79
C ALA A 240 8.35 -13.70 -7.73
N GLY A 241 7.90 -14.32 -6.64
CA GLY A 241 8.76 -14.80 -5.56
C GLY A 241 9.26 -13.71 -4.60
N ILE A 242 8.74 -12.48 -4.70
CA ILE A 242 9.12 -11.35 -3.83
C ILE A 242 8.10 -11.25 -2.69
N ALA A 243 8.52 -11.66 -1.51
CA ALA A 243 7.70 -11.55 -0.31
C ALA A 243 7.59 -10.10 0.20
N VAL A 244 6.40 -9.70 0.61
CA VAL A 244 6.17 -8.44 1.36
C VAL A 244 6.35 -8.74 2.84
N ARG A 245 7.43 -8.23 3.43
CA ARG A 245 7.78 -8.48 4.84
C ARG A 245 7.17 -7.41 5.74
N TYR A 246 6.74 -7.82 6.92
CA TYR A 246 6.23 -6.90 7.93
C TYR A 246 7.36 -6.35 8.80
N LEU A 247 7.44 -5.02 8.92
CA LEU A 247 8.33 -4.31 9.84
C LEU A 247 7.50 -3.55 10.88
N PRO A 248 7.35 -4.04 12.12
CA PRO A 248 6.52 -3.37 13.14
C PRO A 248 6.99 -1.95 13.47
N ASP A 249 8.27 -1.68 13.34
CA ASP A 249 8.87 -0.38 13.67
C ASP A 249 8.75 0.63 12.53
N ALA A 250 8.39 0.19 11.32
CA ALA A 250 8.05 1.08 10.22
C ALA A 250 6.65 1.67 10.46
N VAL A 251 6.57 2.73 11.26
CA VAL A 251 5.31 3.37 11.64
C VAL A 251 5.09 4.64 10.82
N ILE A 252 3.91 4.78 10.22
CA ILE A 252 3.46 6.00 9.53
C ILE A 252 2.14 6.49 10.13
N TYR A 253 2.00 7.81 10.23
CA TYR A 253 0.79 8.47 10.71
C TYR A 253 -0.05 8.97 9.54
N HIS A 254 -1.23 8.38 9.36
CA HIS A 254 -2.17 8.70 8.31
C HIS A 254 -3.26 9.66 8.81
N ALA A 255 -3.48 10.74 8.06
CA ALA A 255 -4.57 11.69 8.32
C ALA A 255 -5.85 11.21 7.63
N TYR A 256 -6.80 10.70 8.40
CA TYR A 256 -8.10 10.26 7.89
C TYR A 256 -9.10 11.41 7.75
N ASP A 257 -10.10 11.22 6.90
CA ASP A 257 -11.31 12.06 6.91
C ASP A 257 -12.10 11.74 8.19
N GLU A 258 -12.18 12.70 9.12
CA GLU A 258 -12.82 12.52 10.42
C GLU A 258 -14.36 12.49 10.36
N SER A 259 -14.95 12.56 9.17
CA SER A 259 -16.39 12.45 8.96
C SER A 259 -16.84 11.01 8.70
N VAL A 260 -18.00 10.66 9.26
CA VAL A 260 -18.66 9.36 9.00
C VAL A 260 -18.96 9.18 7.50
N MET A 261 -19.32 10.25 6.81
CA MET A 261 -19.56 10.22 5.37
C MET A 261 -18.27 9.97 4.57
N GLY A 262 -17.14 10.54 5.00
CA GLY A 262 -15.82 10.25 4.46
C GLY A 262 -15.47 8.77 4.59
N LEU A 263 -15.65 8.21 5.80
CA LEU A 263 -15.45 6.79 6.08
C LEU A 263 -16.38 5.91 5.21
N ALA A 264 -17.66 6.23 5.13
CA ALA A 264 -18.63 5.52 4.29
C ALA A 264 -18.20 5.53 2.81
N ARG A 265 -17.82 6.69 2.29
CA ARG A 265 -17.34 6.84 0.90
C ARG A 265 -16.08 6.02 0.65
N GLN A 266 -15.15 5.99 1.60
CA GLN A 266 -13.93 5.19 1.51
C GLN A 266 -14.26 3.69 1.39
N PHE A 267 -15.10 3.15 2.27
CA PHE A 267 -15.46 1.74 2.22
C PHE A 267 -16.34 1.38 1.03
N TRP A 268 -17.19 2.30 0.57
CA TRP A 268 -17.91 2.13 -0.69
C TRP A 268 -16.96 1.99 -1.89
N LYS A 269 -15.91 2.82 -1.97
CA LYS A 269 -14.87 2.66 -3.00
C LYS A 269 -14.22 1.28 -2.89
N TYR A 270 -13.88 0.85 -1.67
CA TYR A 270 -13.25 -0.46 -1.48
C TYR A 270 -14.13 -1.60 -1.98
N GLY A 271 -15.39 -1.64 -1.58
CA GLY A 271 -16.31 -2.66 -2.08
C GLY A 271 -16.49 -2.62 -3.59
N ARG A 272 -16.43 -1.43 -4.20
CA ARG A 272 -16.56 -1.26 -5.66
C ARG A 272 -15.37 -1.86 -6.42
N TRP A 273 -14.14 -1.74 -5.90
CA TRP A 273 -12.93 -2.12 -6.65
C TRP A 273 -12.33 -3.47 -6.25
N GLU A 274 -12.73 -4.07 -5.12
CA GLU A 274 -12.25 -5.41 -4.71
C GLU A 274 -12.48 -6.48 -5.80
N GLY A 275 -13.61 -6.41 -6.50
CA GLY A 275 -13.93 -7.36 -7.57
C GLY A 275 -12.93 -7.32 -8.73
N LEU A 276 -12.36 -6.14 -9.03
CA LEU A 276 -11.31 -5.99 -10.04
C LEU A 276 -10.00 -6.63 -9.57
N ALA A 277 -9.67 -6.47 -8.28
CA ALA A 277 -8.49 -7.11 -7.69
C ALA A 277 -8.58 -8.64 -7.75
N GLU A 278 -9.73 -9.23 -7.40
CA GLU A 278 -9.95 -10.68 -7.53
C GLU A 278 -9.92 -11.15 -8.99
N GLN A 279 -10.48 -10.36 -9.92
CA GLN A 279 -10.43 -10.69 -11.35
C GLN A 279 -8.99 -10.72 -11.89
N LYS A 280 -8.16 -9.75 -11.49
CA LYS A 280 -6.76 -9.67 -11.90
C LYS A 280 -5.87 -10.67 -11.16
N GLN A 281 -6.23 -11.00 -9.93
CA GLN A 281 -5.47 -11.89 -9.04
C GLN A 281 -6.41 -12.96 -8.44
N PRO A 282 -6.80 -13.98 -9.23
CA PRO A 282 -7.68 -15.04 -8.75
C PRO A 282 -7.13 -15.72 -7.49
N GLY A 283 -7.98 -15.89 -6.47
CA GLY A 283 -7.58 -16.45 -5.18
C GLY A 283 -7.13 -15.42 -4.14
N TYR A 284 -7.04 -14.13 -4.50
CA TYR A 284 -6.77 -13.05 -3.55
C TYR A 284 -7.76 -13.06 -2.38
N LEU A 285 -9.07 -13.21 -2.64
CA LEU A 285 -10.09 -13.24 -1.60
C LEU A 285 -9.94 -14.44 -0.66
N GLU A 286 -9.42 -15.55 -1.14
CA GLU A 286 -9.13 -16.70 -0.30
C GLU A 286 -7.96 -16.42 0.62
N LEU A 287 -6.87 -15.85 0.08
CA LEU A 287 -5.72 -15.42 0.86
C LEU A 287 -6.12 -14.38 1.91
N LEU A 288 -6.98 -13.42 1.56
CA LEU A 288 -7.50 -12.43 2.49
C LEU A 288 -8.26 -13.08 3.65
N ARG A 289 -9.10 -14.08 3.39
CA ARG A 289 -9.83 -14.80 4.45
C ARG A 289 -8.91 -15.59 5.38
N LYS A 290 -7.76 -16.03 4.88
CA LYS A 290 -6.72 -16.74 5.66
C LYS A 290 -5.74 -15.79 6.34
N SER A 291 -5.91 -14.47 6.17
CA SER A 291 -5.05 -13.45 6.74
C SER A 291 -5.70 -12.77 7.96
N TRP A 292 -4.89 -12.13 8.79
CA TRP A 292 -5.34 -11.49 10.03
C TRP A 292 -4.99 -10.00 10.03
N ALA A 293 -5.96 -9.16 10.37
CA ALA A 293 -5.75 -7.73 10.47
C ALA A 293 -4.73 -7.39 11.56
N ILE A 294 -3.83 -6.44 11.26
CA ILE A 294 -2.90 -5.88 12.25
C ILE A 294 -3.60 -4.70 12.92
N SER A 295 -4.07 -4.91 14.15
CA SER A 295 -4.53 -3.81 15.00
C SER A 295 -3.35 -3.01 15.53
N CYS A 296 -3.49 -1.69 15.63
CA CYS A 296 -2.51 -0.84 16.29
C CYS A 296 -2.59 -0.95 17.82
N GLN A 297 -3.57 -1.69 18.36
CA GLN A 297 -3.81 -1.85 19.80
C GLN A 297 -3.25 -3.15 20.40
N GLN A 298 -2.29 -3.80 19.75
CA GLN A 298 -1.58 -4.90 20.43
C GLN A 298 -0.42 -4.34 21.28
N PRO A 299 -0.36 -4.69 22.58
CA PRO A 299 0.84 -4.47 23.38
C PRO A 299 2.01 -5.29 22.86
#